data_AF-A0A1R4HB62-F1
#
_entry.id   AF-A0A1R4HB62-F1
#
_cell.length_a   1.000
_cell.length_b   1.000
_cell.length_c   1.000
_cell.angle_alpha   90.00
_cell.angle_beta   90.00
_cell.angle_gamma   90.00
#
_symmetry.space_group_name_H-M   'P 1'
#
loop_
_entity.id
_entity.type
_entity.pdbx_description
1 polymer ?
#
loop_
_entity_poly.entity_id
_entity_poly.type
_entity_poly.pdbx_seq_one_letter_code
_entity_poly.pdbx_strand_id
1 'polypeptide(L)'
;MRHALSVALQEYEGALVVVSHDRHLLRSVTDKFLLVAHGKVQPFDGDLDDYRLWLSEQKRANDGNNAIDTPSQGVSRKDQRKLDAEHRLKQKPLYDAVKKAEMAVEKYHQEQRQLEQQLADPAIYEESEKARLKQIMTLKMQVDKALNDAESAWMEAEEKLAATQPA
;
A
#
# COMPACT_ATOMS: atom_id res chain seq x y z
N MET A 1 11.22 -15.64 7.81
CA MET A 1 11.93 -14.99 8.95
C MET A 1 11.92 -13.47 8.91
N ARG A 2 12.02 -12.78 7.76
CA ARG A 2 11.98 -11.29 7.71
C ARG A 2 10.69 -10.68 8.25
N HIS A 3 9.55 -11.33 8.00
CA HIS A 3 8.23 -10.79 8.37
C HIS A 3 8.00 -10.73 9.89
N ALA A 4 8.44 -11.76 10.63
CA ALA A 4 8.30 -11.81 12.09
C ALA A 4 9.11 -10.71 12.80
N LEU A 5 10.27 -10.33 12.23
CA LEU A 5 11.10 -9.26 12.78
C LEU A 5 10.46 -7.87 12.56
N SER A 6 9.90 -7.61 11.38
CA SER A 6 9.21 -6.33 11.11
C SER A 6 8.00 -6.13 12.02
N VAL A 7 7.18 -7.17 12.22
CA VAL A 7 5.99 -7.11 13.10
C VAL A 7 6.40 -6.88 14.56
N ALA A 8 7.40 -7.63 15.05
CA ALA A 8 7.88 -7.45 16.42
C ALA A 8 8.51 -6.07 16.67
N LEU A 9 9.15 -5.46 15.65
CA LEU A 9 9.72 -4.12 15.76
C LEU A 9 8.66 -3.01 15.64
N GLN A 10 7.55 -3.25 14.95
CA GLN A 10 6.40 -2.33 14.90
C GLN A 10 5.64 -2.30 16.24
N GLU A 11 5.56 -3.41 16.95
CA GLU A 11 4.90 -3.50 18.27
C GLU A 11 5.77 -3.01 19.43
N TYR A 12 7.00 -2.57 19.17
CA TYR A 12 7.91 -2.10 20.22
C TYR A 12 7.53 -0.69 20.70
N GLU A 13 7.08 -0.56 21.94
CA GLU A 13 6.63 0.72 22.53
C GLU A 13 7.78 1.69 22.89
N GLY A 14 9.04 1.29 22.72
CA GLY A 14 10.21 2.13 23.03
C GLY A 14 10.74 2.93 21.82
N ALA A 15 11.75 3.77 22.06
CA ALA A 15 12.44 4.47 20.99
C ALA A 15 13.45 3.54 20.30
N LEU A 16 13.36 3.42 18.98
CA LEU A 16 14.20 2.56 18.16
C LEU A 16 14.98 3.39 17.13
N VAL A 17 16.30 3.15 17.04
CA VAL A 17 17.16 3.71 15.99
C VAL A 17 17.61 2.56 15.08
N VAL A 18 17.18 2.60 13.82
CA VAL A 18 17.46 1.54 12.83
C VAL A 18 18.41 2.07 11.76
N VAL A 19 19.50 1.33 11.52
CA VAL A 19 20.37 1.52 10.36
C VAL A 19 20.30 0.25 9.54
N SER A 20 19.74 0.34 8.33
CA SER A 20 19.58 -0.80 7.44
C SER A 20 19.73 -0.38 6.00
N HIS A 21 20.11 -1.32 5.15
CA HIS A 21 20.06 -1.19 3.70
C HIS A 21 18.76 -1.74 3.11
N ASP A 22 17.93 -2.39 3.93
CA ASP A 22 16.63 -2.93 3.52
C ASP A 22 15.55 -1.84 3.58
N ARG A 23 15.12 -1.39 2.40
CA ARG A 23 14.13 -0.33 2.24
C ARG A 23 12.75 -0.71 2.76
N HIS A 24 12.36 -1.98 2.64
CA HIS A 24 11.06 -2.43 3.13
C HIS A 24 11.01 -2.38 4.65
N LEU A 25 12.09 -2.81 5.32
CA LEU A 25 12.20 -2.73 6.78
C LEU A 25 12.13 -1.29 7.27
N LEU A 26 12.88 -0.39 6.65
CA LEU A 26 12.89 1.04 7.02
C LEU A 26 11.49 1.66 6.83
N ARG A 27 10.85 1.45 5.69
CA ARG A 27 9.51 2.00 5.42
C ARG A 27 8.44 1.45 6.38
N SER A 28 8.56 0.20 6.80
CA SER A 28 7.56 -0.42 7.69
C SER A 28 7.76 -0.07 9.17
N VAL A 29 8.99 0.18 9.63
CA VAL A 29 9.30 0.28 11.07
C VAL A 29 9.62 1.69 11.54
N THR A 30 9.98 2.63 10.65
CA THR A 30 10.43 3.97 11.06
C THR A 30 9.45 5.08 10.67
N ASP A 31 9.13 5.95 11.61
CA ASP A 31 8.27 7.13 11.39
C ASP A 31 9.02 8.36 10.86
N LYS A 32 10.34 8.41 11.06
CA LYS A 32 11.20 9.56 10.77
C LYS A 32 12.52 9.12 10.18
N PHE A 33 12.97 9.85 9.16
CA PHE A 33 14.29 9.67 8.58
C PHE A 33 15.26 10.75 9.07
N LEU A 34 16.50 10.35 9.29
CA LEU A 34 17.61 11.25 9.58
C LEU A 34 18.65 11.10 8.48
N LEU A 35 19.01 12.21 7.86
CA LEU A 35 20.03 12.27 6.83
C LEU A 35 21.38 12.61 7.47
N VAL A 36 22.35 11.72 7.28
CA VAL A 36 23.74 11.93 7.72
C VAL A 36 24.59 12.22 6.50
N ALA A 37 24.95 13.49 6.30
CA ALA A 37 25.74 13.95 5.17
C ALA A 37 26.61 15.15 5.54
N HIS A 38 27.76 15.30 4.87
CA HIS A 38 28.69 16.41 5.09
C HIS A 38 29.08 16.62 6.56
N GLY A 39 29.20 15.52 7.33
CA GLY A 39 29.53 15.56 8.76
C GLY A 39 28.43 16.11 9.67
N LYS A 40 27.20 16.30 9.16
CA LYS A 40 26.04 16.78 9.93
C LYS A 40 24.90 15.77 9.86
N VAL A 41 24.07 15.77 10.91
CA VAL A 41 22.82 15.01 10.97
C VAL A 41 21.66 16.00 10.91
N GLN A 42 20.74 15.78 9.99
CA GLN A 42 19.55 16.62 9.84
C GLN A 42 18.29 15.75 9.68
N PRO A 43 17.13 16.20 10.19
CA PRO A 43 15.86 15.58 9.85
C PRO A 43 15.65 15.54 8.34
N PHE A 44 15.18 14.42 7.84
CA PHE A 44 14.83 14.24 6.44
C PHE A 44 13.33 14.04 6.32
N ASP A 45 12.65 15.06 5.83
CA ASP A 45 11.19 15.10 5.71
C ASP A 45 10.68 14.38 4.44
N GLY A 46 11.59 13.78 3.65
CA GLY A 46 11.28 12.97 2.48
C GLY A 46 11.28 11.47 2.78
N ASP A 47 10.89 10.67 1.79
CA ASP A 47 10.94 9.21 1.87
C ASP A 47 12.26 8.63 1.28
N LEU A 48 12.37 7.30 1.26
CA LEU A 48 13.56 6.64 0.70
C LEU A 48 13.78 6.91 -0.80
N ASP A 49 12.73 7.34 -1.52
CA ASP A 49 12.79 7.67 -2.94
C ASP A 49 13.29 9.12 -3.13
N ASP A 50 12.85 10.04 -2.26
CA ASP A 50 13.40 11.39 -2.15
C ASP A 50 14.90 11.37 -1.79
N TYR A 51 15.31 10.44 -0.91
CA TYR A 51 16.73 10.26 -0.58
C TYR A 51 17.55 9.86 -1.82
N ARG A 52 16.97 9.01 -2.69
CA ARG A 52 17.62 8.57 -3.92
C ARG A 52 17.76 9.71 -4.93
N LEU A 53 16.73 10.56 -5.02
CA LEU A 53 16.76 11.77 -5.84
C LEU A 53 17.82 12.75 -5.33
N TRP A 54 17.83 13.03 -4.03
CA TRP A 54 18.82 13.87 -3.37
C TRP A 54 20.26 13.35 -3.61
N LEU A 55 20.48 12.04 -3.54
CA LEU A 55 21.79 11.44 -3.83
C LEU A 55 22.20 11.60 -5.30
N SER A 56 21.24 11.53 -6.22
CA SER A 56 21.50 11.72 -7.66
C SER A 56 21.83 13.18 -8.00
N GLU A 57 21.15 14.14 -7.37
CA GLU A 57 21.42 15.57 -7.50
C GLU A 57 22.78 15.93 -6.90
N GLN A 58 23.13 15.32 -5.77
CA GLN A 58 24.42 15.55 -5.14
C GLN A 58 25.59 14.99 -5.95
N LYS A 59 25.43 13.81 -6.57
CA LYS A 59 26.44 13.28 -7.50
C LYS A 59 26.65 14.21 -8.69
N ARG A 60 25.54 14.73 -9.27
CA ARG A 60 25.59 15.72 -10.36
C ARG A 60 26.24 17.04 -9.94
N ALA A 61 26.00 17.49 -8.72
CA ALA A 61 26.61 18.69 -8.18
C ALA A 61 28.11 18.49 -7.89
N ASN A 62 28.52 17.30 -7.45
CA ASN A 62 29.91 16.99 -7.12
C ASN A 62 30.79 16.77 -8.36
N ASP A 63 30.20 16.34 -9.48
CA ASP A 63 30.87 16.27 -10.80
C ASP A 63 30.99 17.66 -11.48
N GLY A 64 30.37 18.70 -10.91
CA GLY A 64 30.31 20.07 -11.43
C GLY A 64 31.07 21.10 -10.58
N ASN A 65 32.27 20.76 -10.08
CA ASN A 65 33.07 21.69 -9.28
C ASN A 65 33.70 22.82 -10.12
N ASN A 66 32.97 23.92 -10.30
CA ASN A 66 33.46 25.28 -10.10
C ASN A 66 32.31 26.30 -10.20
N ALA A 67 31.75 26.69 -9.05
CA ALA A 67 31.42 28.08 -8.71
C ALA A 67 30.73 28.13 -7.33
N ILE A 68 31.36 28.86 -6.42
CA ILE A 68 30.74 29.40 -5.21
C ILE A 68 29.83 30.54 -5.67
N ASP A 69 28.51 30.42 -5.45
CA ASP A 69 27.73 31.45 -4.75
C ASP A 69 26.29 30.97 -4.52
N THR A 70 25.78 31.20 -3.32
CA THR A 70 24.37 30.95 -2.97
C THR A 70 23.55 32.14 -3.47
N PRO A 71 22.40 31.94 -4.11
CA PRO A 71 21.17 31.96 -3.33
C PRO A 71 20.18 30.86 -3.75
N SER A 72 19.59 30.22 -2.73
CA SER A 72 18.29 29.53 -2.76
C SER A 72 17.46 29.77 -4.03
N GLN A 73 17.60 28.87 -5.00
CA GLN A 73 16.48 28.47 -5.86
C GLN A 73 16.05 27.09 -5.43
N GLY A 74 15.51 27.00 -4.21
CA GLY A 74 14.57 25.93 -3.94
C GLY A 74 13.48 26.04 -5.00
N VAL A 75 13.22 24.93 -5.71
CA VAL A 75 11.98 24.73 -6.47
C VAL A 75 10.89 25.38 -5.64
N SER A 76 10.25 26.42 -6.19
CA SER A 76 9.35 27.29 -5.44
C SER A 76 8.46 26.38 -4.59
N ARG A 77 8.37 26.61 -3.27
CA ARG A 77 7.49 25.81 -2.38
C ARG A 77 6.08 25.64 -2.96
N LYS A 78 5.68 26.51 -3.88
CA LYS A 78 4.47 26.48 -4.69
C LYS A 78 4.46 25.39 -5.78
N ASP A 79 5.56 25.19 -6.49
CA ASP A 79 5.71 24.16 -7.53
C ASP A 79 5.85 22.76 -6.91
N GLN A 80 6.58 22.63 -5.80
CA GLN A 80 6.67 21.37 -5.04
C GLN A 80 5.28 20.94 -4.53
N ARG A 81 4.53 21.88 -3.90
CA ARG A 81 3.16 21.62 -3.45
C ARG A 81 2.20 21.26 -4.58
N LYS A 82 2.41 21.81 -5.78
CA LYS A 82 1.58 21.53 -6.95
C LYS A 82 1.87 20.12 -7.49
N LEU A 83 3.14 19.73 -7.58
CA LEU A 83 3.57 18.39 -7.94
C LEU A 83 3.05 17.36 -6.91
N ASP A 84 3.22 17.61 -5.61
CA ASP A 84 2.72 16.69 -4.57
C ASP A 84 1.19 16.59 -4.55
N ALA A 85 0.49 17.68 -4.89
CA ALA A 85 -0.96 17.68 -5.03
C ALA A 85 -1.39 16.86 -6.26
N GLU A 86 -0.71 17.00 -7.39
CA GLU A 86 -0.97 16.24 -8.61
C GLU A 86 -0.66 14.75 -8.43
N HIS A 87 0.41 14.40 -7.71
CA HIS A 87 0.74 13.01 -7.36
C HIS A 87 -0.32 12.40 -6.43
N ARG A 88 -0.72 13.12 -5.37
CA ARG A 88 -1.81 12.68 -4.49
C ARG A 88 -3.14 12.54 -5.21
N LEU A 89 -3.46 13.45 -6.13
CA LEU A 89 -4.70 13.41 -6.90
C LEU A 89 -4.75 12.20 -7.86
N LYS A 90 -3.60 11.79 -8.41
CA LYS A 90 -3.50 10.61 -9.27
C LYS A 90 -3.51 9.29 -8.49
N GLN A 91 -2.94 9.28 -7.29
CA GLN A 91 -2.86 8.07 -6.47
C GLN A 91 -4.14 7.82 -5.65
N LYS A 92 -4.83 8.87 -5.17
CA LYS A 92 -6.06 8.75 -4.39
C LYS A 92 -7.15 7.86 -5.03
N PRO A 93 -7.50 8.01 -6.33
CA PRO A 93 -8.51 7.14 -6.94
C PRO A 93 -8.05 5.67 -7.04
N LEU A 94 -6.73 5.40 -7.11
CA LEU A 94 -6.19 4.04 -7.12
C LEU A 94 -6.32 3.40 -5.72
N TYR A 95 -5.95 4.15 -4.68
CA TYR A 95 -6.16 3.71 -3.29
C TYR A 95 -7.65 3.48 -2.97
N ASP A 96 -8.52 4.39 -3.42
CA ASP A 96 -9.98 4.24 -3.25
C ASP A 96 -10.51 3.01 -4.01
N ALA A 97 -9.94 2.70 -5.19
CA ALA A 97 -10.29 1.50 -5.96
C ALA A 97 -9.86 0.21 -5.27
N VAL A 98 -8.63 0.15 -4.73
CA VAL A 98 -8.14 -0.99 -3.92
C VAL A 98 -9.05 -1.20 -2.72
N LYS A 99 -9.28 -0.16 -1.92
CA LYS A 99 -10.14 -0.24 -0.73
C LYS A 99 -11.56 -0.70 -1.05
N LYS A 100 -12.13 -0.22 -2.16
CA LYS A 100 -13.46 -0.64 -2.62
C LYS A 100 -13.47 -2.12 -3.00
N ALA A 101 -12.44 -2.61 -3.68
CA ALA A 101 -12.33 -4.01 -4.06
C ALA A 101 -12.14 -4.91 -2.82
N GLU A 102 -11.30 -4.51 -1.86
CA GLU A 102 -11.14 -5.21 -0.57
C GLU A 102 -12.46 -5.34 0.19
N MET A 103 -13.22 -4.26 0.30
CA MET A 103 -14.54 -4.28 0.94
C MET A 103 -15.52 -5.22 0.23
N ALA A 104 -15.44 -5.32 -1.10
CA ALA A 104 -16.28 -6.23 -1.88
C ALA A 104 -15.87 -7.69 -1.65
N VAL A 105 -14.57 -8.00 -1.65
CA VAL A 105 -14.04 -9.33 -1.35
C VAL A 105 -14.46 -9.79 0.04
N GLU A 106 -14.28 -8.97 1.08
CA GLU A 106 -14.68 -9.33 2.45
C GLU A 106 -16.20 -9.56 2.55
N LYS A 107 -17.00 -8.71 1.88
CA LYS A 107 -18.45 -8.87 1.83
C LYS A 107 -18.84 -10.22 1.20
N TYR A 108 -18.28 -10.57 0.04
CA TYR A 108 -18.65 -11.81 -0.64
C TYR A 108 -18.13 -13.06 0.10
N HIS A 109 -16.98 -12.99 0.77
CA HIS A 109 -16.56 -14.06 1.67
C HIS A 109 -17.51 -14.24 2.86
N GLN A 110 -18.05 -13.16 3.43
CA GLN A 110 -19.07 -13.27 4.48
C GLN A 110 -20.35 -13.93 3.97
N GLU A 111 -20.84 -13.52 2.80
CA GLU A 111 -22.01 -14.12 2.16
C GLU A 111 -21.78 -15.60 1.82
N GLN A 112 -20.61 -15.95 1.30
CA GLN A 112 -20.21 -17.33 1.01
C GLN A 112 -20.25 -18.20 2.28
N ARG A 113 -19.66 -17.72 3.38
CA ARG A 113 -19.68 -18.41 4.68
C ARG A 113 -21.11 -18.64 5.18
N GLN A 114 -21.99 -17.65 5.05
CA GLN A 114 -23.39 -17.77 5.45
C GLN A 114 -24.16 -18.80 4.61
N LEU A 115 -23.91 -18.83 3.29
CA LEU A 115 -24.53 -19.81 2.40
C LEU A 115 -24.01 -21.22 2.67
N GLU A 116 -22.71 -21.37 2.95
CA GLU A 116 -22.12 -22.65 3.33
C GLU A 116 -22.63 -23.18 4.65
N GLN A 117 -22.83 -22.30 5.63
CA GLN A 117 -23.44 -22.67 6.91
C GLN A 117 -24.87 -23.17 6.73
N GLN A 118 -25.64 -22.58 5.80
CA GLN A 118 -26.98 -23.07 5.46
C GLN A 118 -26.94 -24.41 4.71
N LEU A 119 -25.95 -24.63 3.85
CA LEU A 119 -25.76 -25.90 3.15
C LEU A 119 -25.24 -27.01 4.08
N ALA A 120 -24.60 -26.66 5.19
CA ALA A 120 -24.13 -27.62 6.18
C ALA A 120 -25.25 -28.21 7.05
N ASP A 121 -26.44 -27.59 7.06
CA ASP A 121 -27.61 -28.09 7.78
C ASP A 121 -28.25 -29.27 7.04
N PRO A 122 -28.30 -30.49 7.61
CA PRO A 122 -28.93 -31.65 6.97
C PRO A 122 -30.40 -31.43 6.58
N ALA A 123 -31.12 -30.54 7.28
CA ALA A 123 -32.54 -30.26 7.01
C ALA A 123 -32.77 -29.64 5.62
N ILE A 124 -31.77 -28.98 5.04
CA ILE A 124 -31.89 -28.34 3.71
C ILE A 124 -32.04 -29.34 2.56
N TYR A 125 -31.71 -30.61 2.81
CA TYR A 125 -31.79 -31.69 1.82
C TYR A 125 -33.13 -32.44 1.86
N GLU A 126 -34.05 -32.07 2.75
CA GLU A 126 -35.39 -32.63 2.80
C GLU A 126 -36.23 -32.24 1.58
N GLU A 127 -37.21 -33.08 1.24
CA GLU A 127 -38.11 -32.88 0.10
C GLU A 127 -38.87 -31.53 0.17
N SER A 128 -39.22 -31.10 1.38
CA SER A 128 -39.87 -29.82 1.72
C SER A 128 -39.02 -28.59 1.38
N GLU A 129 -37.69 -28.71 1.49
CA GLU A 129 -36.75 -27.59 1.36
C GLU A 129 -36.07 -27.54 -0.03
N LYS A 130 -36.43 -28.43 -0.97
CA LYS A 130 -35.86 -28.48 -2.34
C LYS A 130 -35.86 -27.13 -3.07
N ALA A 131 -36.91 -26.33 -2.90
CA ALA A 131 -37.00 -24.99 -3.50
C ALA A 131 -35.95 -24.04 -2.93
N ARG A 132 -35.74 -24.07 -1.62
CA ARG A 132 -34.75 -23.26 -0.91
C ARG A 132 -33.33 -23.71 -1.23
N LEU A 133 -33.09 -25.02 -1.29
CA LEU A 133 -31.80 -25.60 -1.72
C LEU A 133 -31.38 -25.08 -3.10
N LYS A 134 -32.31 -25.09 -4.07
CA LYS A 134 -32.06 -24.58 -5.43
C LYS A 134 -31.72 -23.08 -5.43
N GLN A 135 -32.40 -22.29 -4.59
CA GLN A 135 -32.10 -20.86 -4.44
C GLN A 135 -30.71 -20.64 -3.84
N ILE A 136 -30.36 -21.35 -2.76
CA ILE A 136 -29.06 -21.25 -2.11
C ILE A 136 -27.94 -21.65 -3.07
N MET A 137 -28.09 -22.72 -3.84
CA MET A 137 -27.12 -23.11 -4.87
C MET A 137 -26.94 -22.04 -5.96
N THR A 138 -28.04 -21.40 -6.38
CA THR A 138 -28.00 -20.33 -7.38
C THR A 138 -27.28 -19.10 -6.83
N LEU A 139 -27.60 -18.71 -5.58
CA LEU A 139 -26.94 -17.60 -4.89
C LEU A 139 -25.46 -17.89 -4.67
N LYS A 140 -25.09 -19.11 -4.26
CA LYS A 140 -23.68 -19.52 -4.09
C LYS A 140 -22.90 -19.35 -5.38
N MET A 141 -23.43 -19.82 -6.51
CA MET A 141 -22.80 -19.62 -7.82
C MET A 141 -22.59 -18.13 -8.16
N GLN A 142 -23.58 -17.28 -7.85
CA GLN A 142 -23.49 -15.84 -8.11
C GLN A 142 -22.46 -15.17 -7.20
N VAL A 143 -22.42 -15.52 -5.92
CA VAL A 143 -21.46 -15.01 -4.93
C VAL A 143 -20.05 -15.46 -5.29
N ASP A 144 -19.85 -16.74 -5.64
CA ASP A 144 -18.54 -17.27 -6.05
C ASP A 144 -18.02 -16.55 -7.29
N LYS A 145 -18.89 -16.27 -8.28
CA LYS A 145 -18.53 -15.48 -9.45
C LYS A 145 -18.18 -14.04 -9.07
N ALA A 146 -19.01 -13.39 -8.26
CA ALA A 146 -18.80 -12.00 -7.84
C ALA A 146 -17.54 -11.84 -6.98
N LEU A 147 -17.20 -12.84 -6.17
CA LEU A 147 -15.96 -12.90 -5.41
C LEU A 147 -14.76 -12.95 -6.35
N ASN A 148 -14.74 -13.87 -7.31
CA ASN A 148 -13.65 -13.98 -8.29
C ASN A 148 -13.47 -12.70 -9.13
N ASP A 149 -14.57 -12.07 -9.52
CA ASP A 149 -14.55 -10.77 -10.22
C ASP A 149 -13.99 -9.65 -9.32
N ALA A 150 -14.33 -9.65 -8.02
CA ALA A 150 -13.83 -8.69 -7.05
C ALA A 150 -12.33 -8.90 -6.73
N GLU A 151 -11.89 -10.15 -6.61
CA GLU A 151 -10.48 -10.52 -6.42
C GLU A 151 -9.64 -10.11 -7.63
N SER A 152 -10.15 -10.34 -8.85
CA SER A 152 -9.51 -9.88 -10.09
C SER A 152 -9.39 -8.36 -10.13
N ALA A 153 -10.46 -7.64 -9.77
CA ALA A 153 -10.45 -6.18 -9.71
C ALA A 153 -9.49 -5.64 -8.63
N TRP A 154 -9.38 -6.32 -7.49
CA TRP A 154 -8.43 -5.99 -6.44
C TRP A 154 -6.99 -6.15 -6.94
N MET A 155 -6.65 -7.30 -7.53
CA MET A 155 -5.32 -7.54 -8.11
C MET A 155 -4.94 -6.49 -9.17
N GLU A 156 -5.85 -6.16 -10.09
CA GLU A 156 -5.59 -5.12 -11.09
C GLU A 156 -5.40 -3.73 -10.46
N ALA A 157 -6.15 -3.41 -9.41
CA ALA A 157 -6.05 -2.13 -8.73
C ALA A 157 -4.71 -2.01 -7.98
N GLU A 158 -4.27 -3.09 -7.33
CA GLU A 158 -2.97 -3.16 -6.69
C GLU A 158 -1.82 -3.09 -7.70
N GLU A 159 -1.92 -3.76 -8.85
CA GLU A 159 -0.91 -3.69 -9.91
C GLU A 159 -0.77 -2.26 -10.46
N LYS A 160 -1.90 -1.57 -10.71
CA LYS A 160 -1.91 -0.16 -11.15
C LYS A 160 -1.32 0.77 -10.10
N LEU A 161 -1.60 0.51 -8.82
CA LEU A 161 -1.01 1.26 -7.71
C LEU A 161 0.50 1.04 -7.62
N ALA A 162 0.96 -0.21 -7.73
CA ALA A 162 2.36 -0.58 -7.71
C ALA A 162 3.13 0.00 -8.91
N ALA A 163 2.55 -0.02 -10.12
CA ALA A 163 3.15 0.58 -11.31
C ALA A 163 3.30 2.11 -11.20
N THR A 164 2.49 2.76 -10.34
CA THR A 164 2.57 4.19 -10.07
C THR A 164 3.62 4.53 -8.99
N GLN A 165 4.10 3.53 -8.24
CA GLN A 165 5.17 3.67 -7.26
C GLN A 165 6.50 3.25 -7.90
N PRO A 166 7.51 4.12 -8.03
CA PRO A 166 8.80 3.71 -8.55
C PRO A 166 9.50 2.75 -7.56
N ALA A 167 10.06 1.66 -8.10
CA ALA A 167 10.86 0.68 -7.37
C ALA A 167 12.09 1.30 -6.69
#